data_AF-A0A0C1U5U0-F1
#
_entry.id   AF-A0A0C1U5U0-F1
#
_cell.length_a   1.000
_cell.length_b   1.000
_cell.length_c   1.000
_cell.angle_alpha   90.00
_cell.angle_beta   90.00
_cell.angle_gamma   90.00
#
_symmetry.space_group_name_H-M   'P 1'
#
loop_
_entity.id
_entity.type
_entity.pdbx_description
1 polymer ?
#
loop_
_entity_poly.entity_id
_entity_poly.type
_entity_poly.pdbx_seq_one_letter_code
_entity_poly.pdbx_strand_id
1 'polypeptide(L)'
;MKKICSFIVAFTLLTSKFYNINAYAQNIDYDTTMKQDLLSLFMAYPEDIIDIEKQDNGLVYLVMKSGNKIVYDDKKEKTQQEKLVNGDLQDMMEQVYPLEKIDDLMEENFDPGRIRVYSLLNEVYGSSREQIEKNLTNVNFAYQNYRFNKNNKAAENLDNVSKKLLILAKTNTKIGSFVNPSNGTFNYRIISGTGRLSPHAYGLAIDIASDKRDYWKWASREQGKARLLQYPDELVKTFEENNFVWGGKWGHFDILHFEYRPEIILKARYFGDNKGEKANWYEGVPCDETIKIYIEKIDKALS
;
A
#
# COMPACT_ATOMS: atom_id res chain seq x y z
N MET A 1 80.70 5.60 -2.83
CA MET A 1 79.63 6.14 -3.70
C MET A 1 78.54 5.08 -3.86
N LYS A 2 77.40 5.24 -3.18
CA LYS A 2 76.07 4.71 -3.59
C LYS A 2 75.04 5.39 -2.68
N LYS A 3 74.18 6.18 -3.32
CA LYS A 3 73.11 6.99 -2.73
C LYS A 3 72.01 6.05 -2.21
N ILE A 4 71.51 6.27 -1.01
CA ILE A 4 70.22 5.71 -0.59
C ILE A 4 69.29 6.90 -0.36
N CYS A 5 68.29 6.96 -1.24
CA CYS A 5 67.28 7.99 -1.32
C CYS A 5 66.34 7.93 -0.12
N SER A 6 66.10 9.08 0.51
CA SER A 6 64.99 9.29 1.44
C SER A 6 63.66 9.21 0.68
N PHE A 7 62.84 8.22 0.99
CA PHE A 7 61.42 8.21 0.61
C PHE A 7 60.62 8.82 1.76
N ILE A 8 60.19 10.07 1.59
CA ILE A 8 59.16 10.69 2.43
C ILE A 8 57.82 10.18 1.90
N VAL A 9 57.18 9.27 2.63
CA VAL A 9 55.78 8.91 2.38
C VAL A 9 54.92 10.01 3.01
N ALA A 10 54.48 10.95 2.18
CA ALA A 10 53.48 11.92 2.56
C ALA A 10 52.12 11.21 2.69
N PHE A 11 51.68 10.98 3.92
CA PHE A 11 50.35 10.45 4.20
C PHE A 11 49.34 11.59 4.03
N THR A 12 48.76 11.73 2.85
CA THR A 12 47.63 12.63 2.62
C THR A 12 46.41 12.03 3.31
N LEU A 13 46.00 12.63 4.44
CA LEU A 13 44.70 12.40 5.06
C LEU A 13 43.62 12.88 4.09
N LEU A 14 43.13 11.96 3.25
CA LEU A 14 41.85 12.10 2.56
C LEU A 14 40.76 12.02 3.63
N THR A 15 40.40 13.17 4.19
CA THR A 15 39.14 13.31 4.92
C THR A 15 38.02 13.11 3.91
N SER A 16 37.50 11.88 3.80
CA SER A 16 36.24 11.63 3.14
C SER A 16 35.19 12.43 3.90
N LYS A 17 34.77 13.56 3.32
CA LYS A 17 33.51 14.20 3.68
C LYS A 17 32.43 13.17 3.42
N PHE A 18 32.06 12.42 4.46
CA PHE A 18 30.77 11.75 4.50
C PHE A 18 29.75 12.86 4.37
N TYR A 19 29.24 13.06 3.16
CA TYR A 19 27.98 13.77 2.99
C TYR A 19 26.96 12.93 3.75
N ASN A 20 26.50 13.45 4.88
CA ASN A 20 25.28 12.98 5.52
C ASN A 20 24.17 13.10 4.46
N ILE A 21 23.78 11.96 3.87
CA ILE A 21 22.62 11.88 2.98
C ILE A 21 21.32 12.00 3.81
N ASN A 22 21.40 11.97 5.13
CA ASN A 22 20.27 12.07 6.07
C ASN A 22 19.82 13.52 6.38
N ALA A 23 19.86 14.43 5.41
CA ALA A 23 19.34 15.80 5.58
C ALA A 23 18.48 16.31 4.40
N TYR A 24 17.99 15.40 3.55
CA TYR A 24 17.01 15.69 2.51
C TYR A 24 15.67 14.98 2.77
N ALA A 25 15.29 14.79 4.03
CA ALA A 25 13.88 14.67 4.37
C ALA A 25 13.25 16.03 4.07
N GLN A 26 12.72 16.18 2.84
CA GLN A 26 11.90 17.34 2.50
C GLN A 26 10.82 17.44 3.57
N ASN A 27 10.74 18.60 4.21
CA ASN A 27 9.69 18.94 5.15
C ASN A 27 8.42 19.11 4.31
N ILE A 28 7.83 17.99 3.88
CA ILE A 28 6.55 18.00 3.17
C ILE A 28 5.55 18.58 4.17
N ASP A 29 4.92 19.67 3.76
CA ASP A 29 3.91 20.35 4.54
C ASP A 29 2.83 19.35 5.00
N TYR A 30 2.60 19.29 6.32
CA TYR A 30 1.64 18.37 6.93
C TYR A 30 0.24 18.60 6.34
N ASP A 31 -0.15 19.85 6.11
CA ASP A 31 -1.46 20.19 5.56
C ASP A 31 -1.59 19.69 4.13
N THR A 32 -0.56 19.88 3.31
CA THR A 32 -0.48 19.32 1.94
C THR A 32 -0.60 17.80 1.95
N THR A 33 0.12 17.10 2.84
CA THR A 33 0.05 15.63 2.95
C THR A 33 -1.36 15.18 3.35
N MET A 34 -1.96 15.84 4.33
CA MET A 34 -3.32 15.56 4.76
C MET A 34 -4.33 15.73 3.61
N LYS A 35 -4.23 16.81 2.83
CA LYS A 35 -5.10 17.01 1.67
C LYS A 35 -4.94 15.90 0.62
N GLN A 36 -3.71 15.49 0.35
CA GLN A 36 -3.39 14.41 -0.60
C GLN A 36 -3.91 13.04 -0.13
N ASP A 37 -3.81 12.76 1.17
CA ASP A 37 -4.31 11.52 1.77
C ASP A 37 -5.84 11.47 1.73
N LEU A 38 -6.50 12.57 2.10
CA LEU A 38 -7.96 12.70 2.01
C LEU A 38 -8.45 12.56 0.56
N LEU A 39 -7.78 13.18 -0.41
CA LEU A 39 -8.14 13.03 -1.82
C LEU A 39 -7.98 11.58 -2.30
N SER A 40 -6.91 10.91 -1.89
CA SER A 40 -6.68 9.49 -2.21
C SER A 40 -7.80 8.60 -1.64
N LEU A 41 -8.26 8.90 -0.42
CA LEU A 41 -9.38 8.21 0.22
C LEU A 41 -10.71 8.47 -0.52
N PHE A 42 -11.03 9.72 -0.89
CA PHE A 42 -12.23 10.04 -1.69
C PHE A 42 -12.25 9.31 -3.04
N MET A 43 -11.10 9.29 -3.73
CA MET A 43 -10.98 8.58 -5.01
C MET A 43 -11.09 7.07 -4.85
N ALA A 44 -10.63 6.51 -3.73
CA ALA A 44 -10.71 5.09 -3.44
C ALA A 44 -12.14 4.63 -3.09
N TYR A 45 -12.89 5.46 -2.37
CA TYR A 45 -14.20 5.11 -1.79
C TYR A 45 -15.30 6.16 -2.07
N PRO A 46 -15.56 6.48 -3.36
CA PRO A 46 -16.43 7.60 -3.75
C PRO A 46 -17.91 7.39 -3.39
N GLU A 47 -18.33 6.14 -3.14
CA GLU A 47 -19.71 5.81 -2.77
C GLU A 47 -19.95 5.81 -1.25
N ASP A 48 -18.86 5.80 -0.46
CA ASP A 48 -18.89 5.59 0.99
C ASP A 48 -18.44 6.84 1.77
N ILE A 49 -17.52 7.64 1.24
CA ILE A 49 -17.07 8.89 1.85
C ILE A 49 -17.85 10.06 1.27
N ILE A 50 -18.47 10.87 2.11
CA ILE A 50 -19.37 11.96 1.68
C ILE A 50 -18.86 13.35 2.02
N ASP A 51 -18.06 13.50 3.08
CA ASP A 51 -17.58 14.82 3.51
C ASP A 51 -16.33 14.76 4.40
N ILE A 52 -15.80 15.94 4.71
CA ILE A 52 -14.75 16.15 5.72
C ILE A 52 -15.27 17.14 6.75
N GLU A 53 -15.01 16.85 8.02
CA GLU A 53 -15.28 17.78 9.12
C GLU A 53 -14.00 18.12 9.87
N LYS A 54 -13.72 19.41 10.03
CA LYS A 54 -12.68 19.94 10.91
C LYS A 54 -13.35 20.50 12.16
N GLN A 55 -12.94 20.03 13.32
CA GLN A 55 -13.44 20.50 14.62
C GLN A 55 -12.61 21.67 15.15
N ASP A 56 -13.15 22.42 16.10
CA ASP A 56 -12.50 23.60 16.71
C ASP A 56 -11.16 23.27 17.38
N ASN A 57 -10.98 22.03 17.83
CA ASN A 57 -9.73 21.53 18.40
C ASN A 57 -8.66 21.18 17.33
N GLY A 58 -8.96 21.41 16.05
CA GLY A 58 -8.06 21.13 14.92
C GLY A 58 -8.11 19.70 14.39
N LEU A 59 -8.87 18.79 15.01
CA LEU A 59 -9.01 17.42 14.52
C LEU A 59 -9.85 17.38 13.25
N VAL A 60 -9.41 16.59 12.29
CA VAL A 60 -10.06 16.39 10.99
C VAL A 60 -10.63 14.98 10.94
N TYR A 61 -11.83 14.85 10.41
CA TYR A 61 -12.56 13.58 10.29
C TYR A 61 -13.04 13.37 8.86
N LEU A 62 -12.91 12.14 8.38
CA LEU A 62 -13.70 11.67 7.25
C LEU A 62 -15.12 11.37 7.72
N VAL A 63 -16.10 11.87 6.98
CA VAL A 63 -17.52 11.60 7.21
C VAL A 63 -17.99 10.55 6.23
N MET A 64 -18.41 9.40 6.78
CA MET A 64 -18.91 8.26 6.04
C MET A 64 -20.41 8.45 5.73
N LYS A 65 -20.90 7.77 4.71
CA LYS A 65 -22.31 7.78 4.28
C LYS A 65 -23.28 7.34 5.37
N SER A 66 -22.83 6.50 6.31
CA SER A 66 -23.58 6.10 7.50
C SER A 66 -23.77 7.24 8.52
N GLY A 67 -23.03 8.33 8.39
CA GLY A 67 -22.88 9.39 9.39
C GLY A 67 -21.74 9.16 10.37
N ASN A 68 -21.10 7.98 10.35
CA ASN A 68 -19.92 7.71 11.18
C ASN A 68 -18.76 8.62 10.78
N LYS A 69 -17.96 9.03 11.78
CA LYS A 69 -16.79 9.88 11.60
C LYS A 69 -15.53 9.10 11.96
N ILE A 70 -14.53 9.16 11.10
CA ILE A 70 -13.24 8.50 11.29
C ILE A 70 -12.17 9.58 11.35
N VAL A 71 -11.45 9.64 12.47
CA VAL A 71 -10.39 10.63 12.67
C VAL A 71 -9.27 10.41 11.65
N TYR A 72 -8.79 11.50 11.05
CA TYR A 72 -7.65 11.48 10.15
C TYR A 72 -6.37 11.21 10.94
N ASP A 73 -6.04 12.09 11.89
CA ASP A 73 -4.85 12.04 12.73
C ASP A 73 -5.25 12.35 14.18
N ASP A 74 -5.02 11.41 15.10
CA ASP A 74 -5.33 11.59 16.53
C ASP A 74 -4.27 12.38 17.31
N LYS A 75 -3.21 12.83 16.63
CA LYS A 75 -2.10 13.65 17.12
C LYS A 75 -1.24 13.00 18.19
N LYS A 76 -1.35 11.69 18.40
CA LYS A 76 -0.50 10.96 19.34
C LYS A 76 0.76 10.47 18.64
N GLU A 77 1.88 10.59 19.34
CA GLU A 77 3.08 9.85 19.00
C GLU A 77 2.84 8.36 19.23
N LYS A 78 3.02 7.55 18.19
CA LYS A 78 2.81 6.09 18.22
C LYS A 78 4.07 5.38 17.76
N THR A 79 4.44 4.32 18.47
CA THR A 79 5.42 3.33 17.99
C THR A 79 4.88 2.57 16.79
N GLN A 80 5.75 1.93 16.01
CA GLN A 80 5.32 1.09 14.87
C GLN A 80 4.29 0.01 15.27
N GLN A 81 4.48 -0.58 16.46
CA GLN A 81 3.56 -1.60 16.97
C GLN A 81 2.20 -1.00 17.34
N GLU A 82 2.16 0.20 17.92
CA GLU A 82 0.92 0.90 18.22
C GLU A 82 0.17 1.30 16.95
N LYS A 83 0.87 1.83 15.93
CA LYS A 83 0.29 2.10 14.60
C LYS A 83 -0.31 0.84 13.98
N LEU A 84 0.41 -0.28 14.05
CA LEU A 84 -0.10 -1.56 13.55
C LEU A 84 -1.35 -2.04 14.29
N VAL A 85 -1.53 -1.72 15.57
CA VAL A 85 -2.66 -2.21 16.38
C VAL A 85 -3.85 -1.26 16.33
N ASN A 86 -3.60 0.05 16.50
CA ASN A 86 -4.60 1.11 16.70
C ASN A 86 -4.26 2.37 15.88
N GLY A 87 -3.77 2.21 14.65
CA GLY A 87 -3.48 3.34 13.77
C GLY A 87 -4.73 4.09 13.34
N ASP A 88 -4.59 5.38 13.09
CA ASP A 88 -5.58 6.23 12.42
C ASP A 88 -5.35 6.29 10.90
N LEU A 89 -6.10 7.15 10.19
CA LEU A 89 -5.98 7.22 8.74
C LEU A 89 -4.62 7.79 8.31
N GLN A 90 -4.06 8.72 9.08
CA GLN A 90 -2.73 9.27 8.82
C GLN A 90 -1.68 8.18 8.96
N ASP A 91 -1.71 7.38 10.03
CA ASP A 91 -0.82 6.23 10.21
C ASP A 91 -0.96 5.22 9.06
N MET A 92 -2.19 4.96 8.61
CA MET A 92 -2.47 4.03 7.51
C MET A 92 -1.91 4.51 6.17
N MET A 93 -1.93 5.82 5.93
CA MET A 93 -1.51 6.44 4.68
C MET A 93 -0.03 6.87 4.70
N GLU A 94 0.61 6.92 5.87
CA GLU A 94 1.95 7.48 6.09
C GLU A 94 3.01 6.95 5.10
N GLN A 95 3.09 5.63 4.93
CA GLN A 95 4.10 5.00 4.10
C GLN A 95 3.67 4.97 2.62
N VAL A 96 4.40 5.69 1.77
CA VAL A 96 4.19 5.71 0.32
C VAL A 96 4.58 4.35 -0.27
N TYR A 97 3.63 3.68 -0.93
CA TYR A 97 3.91 2.40 -1.59
C TYR A 97 4.82 2.60 -2.82
N PRO A 98 5.94 1.87 -2.95
CA PRO A 98 6.82 2.01 -4.10
C PRO A 98 6.20 1.31 -5.31
N LEU A 99 5.86 2.05 -6.36
CA LEU A 99 5.32 1.47 -7.61
C LEU A 99 6.41 0.92 -8.53
N GLU A 100 7.65 1.40 -8.38
CA GLU A 100 8.78 0.91 -9.16
C GLU A 100 9.13 -0.54 -8.82
N LYS A 101 9.88 -1.17 -9.72
CA LYS A 101 10.46 -2.49 -9.47
C LYS A 101 11.42 -2.43 -8.28
N ILE A 102 11.43 -3.49 -7.49
CA ILE A 102 12.34 -3.67 -6.36
C ILE A 102 13.18 -4.93 -6.56
N ASP A 103 14.47 -4.86 -6.22
CA ASP A 103 15.42 -5.97 -6.30
C ASP A 103 15.89 -6.43 -4.91
N ASP A 104 15.37 -5.81 -3.85
CA ASP A 104 15.61 -6.17 -2.47
C ASP A 104 14.34 -6.00 -1.62
N LEU A 105 14.32 -6.69 -0.48
CA LEU A 105 13.28 -6.52 0.51
C LEU A 105 13.36 -5.12 1.13
N MET A 106 12.20 -4.54 1.43
CA MET A 106 12.10 -3.26 2.12
C MET A 106 12.73 -3.31 3.53
N GLU A 107 13.05 -2.13 4.07
CA GLU A 107 13.47 -2.00 5.47
C GLU A 107 12.41 -2.59 6.41
N GLU A 108 12.84 -3.15 7.55
CA GLU A 108 12.01 -4.01 8.41
C GLU A 108 10.66 -3.38 8.81
N ASN A 109 10.62 -2.07 9.09
CA ASN A 109 9.41 -1.37 9.50
C ASN A 109 8.69 -0.63 8.36
N PHE A 110 9.11 -0.84 7.12
CA PHE A 110 8.47 -0.27 5.93
C PHE A 110 7.54 -1.31 5.30
N ASP A 111 6.27 -1.26 5.70
CA ASP A 111 5.20 -2.16 5.29
C ASP A 111 4.01 -1.35 4.70
N PRO A 112 4.18 -0.65 3.57
CA PRO A 112 3.16 0.25 3.03
C PRO A 112 1.84 -0.47 2.79
N GLY A 113 0.77 0.05 3.40
CA GLY A 113 -0.56 -0.55 3.40
C GLY A 113 -0.79 -1.67 4.42
N ARG A 114 0.15 -2.00 5.32
CA ARG A 114 -0.09 -3.03 6.34
C ARG A 114 -0.88 -2.54 7.55
N ILE A 115 -0.79 -1.25 7.88
CA ILE A 115 -1.64 -0.59 8.88
C ILE A 115 -3.07 -0.52 8.31
N ARG A 116 -4.07 -0.80 9.17
CA ARG A 116 -5.49 -0.87 8.77
C ARG A 116 -6.37 -0.18 9.79
N VAL A 117 -7.24 0.70 9.29
CA VAL A 117 -8.30 1.33 10.07
C VAL A 117 -9.58 0.50 9.90
N TYR A 118 -9.88 -0.35 10.89
CA TYR A 118 -11.01 -1.29 10.80
C TYR A 118 -12.38 -0.59 10.75
N SER A 119 -12.52 0.60 11.32
CA SER A 119 -13.75 1.39 11.17
C SER A 119 -14.00 1.74 9.70
N LEU A 120 -12.95 2.10 8.94
CA LEU A 120 -13.07 2.35 7.50
C LEU A 120 -13.40 1.06 6.74
N LEU A 121 -12.66 -0.02 6.98
CA LEU A 121 -12.90 -1.29 6.28
C LEU A 121 -14.32 -1.83 6.53
N ASN A 122 -14.85 -1.65 7.74
CA ASN A 122 -16.19 -2.08 8.09
C ASN A 122 -17.27 -1.27 7.38
N GLU A 123 -17.09 0.04 7.22
CA GLU A 123 -17.99 0.92 6.47
C GLU A 123 -18.04 0.54 4.98
N VAL A 124 -16.87 0.27 4.40
CA VAL A 124 -16.69 0.08 2.96
C VAL A 124 -17.02 -1.35 2.51
N TYR A 125 -16.64 -2.35 3.30
CA TYR A 125 -16.65 -3.76 2.89
C TYR A 125 -17.58 -4.65 3.71
N GLY A 126 -18.09 -4.16 4.84
CA GLY A 126 -19.03 -4.83 5.73
C GLY A 126 -18.47 -5.02 7.14
N SER A 127 -19.32 -4.79 8.14
CA SER A 127 -18.95 -4.81 9.57
C SER A 127 -19.18 -6.16 10.27
N SER A 128 -19.89 -7.09 9.61
CA SER A 128 -20.18 -8.43 10.11
C SER A 128 -19.92 -9.48 9.04
N ARG A 129 -19.82 -10.76 9.46
CA ARG A 129 -19.68 -11.88 8.53
C ARG A 129 -20.79 -11.89 7.49
N GLU A 130 -22.02 -11.68 7.91
CA GLU A 130 -23.21 -11.71 7.05
C GLU A 130 -23.18 -10.56 6.03
N GLN A 131 -22.80 -9.36 6.47
CA GLN A 131 -22.65 -8.20 5.57
C GLN A 131 -21.55 -8.44 4.54
N ILE A 132 -20.39 -8.93 4.99
CA ILE A 132 -19.27 -9.23 4.10
C ILE A 132 -19.68 -10.30 3.09
N GLU A 133 -20.23 -11.43 3.53
CA GLU A 133 -20.61 -12.53 2.64
C GLU A 133 -21.65 -12.12 1.58
N LYS A 134 -22.54 -11.16 1.89
CA LYS A 134 -23.49 -10.56 0.94
C LYS A 134 -22.81 -9.66 -0.12
N ASN A 135 -21.66 -9.09 0.23
CA ASN A 135 -20.87 -8.27 -0.67
C ASN A 135 -19.94 -9.10 -1.57
N LEU A 136 -19.77 -10.40 -1.30
CA LEU A 136 -18.94 -11.27 -2.13
C LEU A 136 -19.63 -11.66 -3.44
N THR A 137 -18.87 -11.70 -4.52
CA THR A 137 -19.24 -12.28 -5.82
C THR A 137 -18.15 -13.26 -6.28
N ASN A 138 -18.47 -14.12 -7.25
CA ASN A 138 -17.49 -15.02 -7.85
C ASN A 138 -16.67 -14.28 -8.92
N VAL A 139 -15.35 -14.42 -8.86
CA VAL A 139 -14.38 -13.96 -9.85
C VAL A 139 -13.67 -15.18 -10.43
N ASN A 140 -13.54 -15.25 -11.75
CA ASN A 140 -12.75 -16.29 -12.40
C ASN A 140 -11.28 -15.87 -12.44
N PHE A 141 -10.49 -16.37 -11.49
CA PHE A 141 -9.05 -16.15 -11.43
C PHE A 141 -8.31 -17.41 -11.84
N ALA A 142 -7.51 -17.33 -12.91
CA ALA A 142 -6.71 -18.45 -13.42
C ALA A 142 -7.50 -19.77 -13.57
N TYR A 143 -8.67 -19.70 -14.21
CA TYR A 143 -9.58 -20.83 -14.49
C TYR A 143 -10.33 -21.41 -13.27
N GLN A 144 -10.24 -20.77 -12.10
CA GLN A 144 -10.95 -21.17 -10.90
C GLN A 144 -11.83 -20.04 -10.38
N ASN A 145 -12.94 -20.38 -9.71
CA ASN A 145 -13.85 -19.40 -9.14
C ASN A 145 -13.47 -19.09 -7.69
N TYR A 146 -13.26 -17.82 -7.41
CA TYR A 146 -12.92 -17.31 -6.09
C TYR A 146 -13.94 -16.27 -5.64
N ARG A 147 -14.29 -16.28 -4.36
CA ARG A 147 -15.18 -15.26 -3.77
C ARG A 147 -14.37 -14.01 -3.45
N PHE A 148 -14.82 -12.86 -3.93
CA PHE A 148 -14.15 -11.56 -3.72
C PHE A 148 -15.18 -10.45 -3.53
N ASN A 149 -14.83 -9.41 -2.79
CA ASN A 149 -15.77 -8.32 -2.47
C ASN A 149 -16.10 -7.50 -3.72
N LYS A 150 -17.37 -7.20 -3.99
CA LYS A 150 -17.77 -6.40 -5.15
C LYS A 150 -17.71 -4.89 -4.90
N ASN A 151 -17.73 -4.46 -3.64
CA ASN A 151 -17.75 -3.04 -3.29
C ASN A 151 -16.46 -2.37 -3.74
N ASN A 152 -16.56 -1.10 -4.14
CA ASN A 152 -15.46 -0.27 -4.61
C ASN A 152 -14.60 -0.98 -5.68
N LYS A 153 -15.26 -1.73 -6.57
CA LYS A 153 -14.68 -2.44 -7.73
C LYS A 153 -13.61 -3.47 -7.38
N ALA A 154 -13.53 -3.96 -6.13
CA ALA A 154 -12.47 -4.90 -5.75
C ALA A 154 -12.50 -6.20 -6.59
N ALA A 155 -13.68 -6.80 -6.76
CA ALA A 155 -13.87 -8.00 -7.59
C ALA A 155 -13.64 -7.74 -9.09
N GLU A 156 -14.05 -6.57 -9.59
CA GLU A 156 -13.80 -6.16 -10.97
C GLU A 156 -12.30 -6.02 -11.24
N ASN A 157 -11.56 -5.41 -10.32
CA ASN A 157 -10.11 -5.28 -10.43
C ASN A 157 -9.41 -6.64 -10.39
N LEU A 158 -9.85 -7.58 -9.54
CA LEU A 158 -9.30 -8.94 -9.55
C LEU A 158 -9.58 -9.67 -10.88
N ASP A 159 -10.78 -9.50 -11.45
CA ASP A 159 -11.15 -10.06 -12.75
C ASP A 159 -10.27 -9.47 -13.88
N ASN A 160 -10.01 -8.15 -13.85
CA ASN A 160 -9.12 -7.49 -14.79
C ASN A 160 -7.68 -7.99 -14.67
N VAL A 161 -7.18 -8.22 -13.44
CA VAL A 161 -5.89 -8.87 -13.21
C VAL A 161 -5.87 -10.25 -13.85
N SER A 162 -6.86 -11.10 -13.57
CA SER A 162 -6.96 -12.44 -14.15
C SER A 162 -6.89 -12.42 -15.68
N LYS A 163 -7.71 -11.58 -16.32
CA LYS A 163 -7.73 -11.43 -17.79
C LYS A 163 -6.36 -11.03 -18.36
N LYS A 164 -5.71 -10.03 -17.76
CA LYS A 164 -4.38 -9.56 -18.18
C LYS A 164 -3.32 -10.67 -17.99
N LEU A 165 -3.29 -11.32 -16.82
CA LEU A 165 -2.30 -12.36 -16.53
C LEU A 165 -2.49 -13.61 -17.41
N LEU A 166 -3.72 -13.98 -17.75
CA LEU A 166 -3.98 -15.08 -18.68
C LEU A 166 -3.48 -14.80 -20.10
N ILE A 167 -3.49 -13.54 -20.53
CA ILE A 167 -2.89 -13.14 -21.81
C ILE A 167 -1.37 -13.21 -21.71
N LEU A 168 -0.77 -12.63 -20.66
CA LEU A 168 0.68 -12.63 -20.45
C LEU A 168 1.25 -14.05 -20.27
N ALA A 169 0.51 -14.95 -19.63
CA ALA A 169 0.92 -16.34 -19.43
C ALA A 169 1.06 -17.13 -20.74
N LYS A 170 0.47 -16.67 -21.86
CA LYS A 170 0.65 -17.29 -23.18
C LYS A 170 2.06 -17.13 -23.72
N THR A 171 2.76 -16.07 -23.33
CA THR A 171 4.12 -15.75 -23.80
C THR A 171 5.17 -15.84 -22.69
N ASN A 172 4.77 -15.73 -21.43
CA ASN A 172 5.65 -15.89 -20.26
C ASN A 172 5.11 -17.00 -19.35
N THR A 173 5.62 -18.22 -19.53
CA THR A 173 5.18 -19.42 -18.79
C THR A 173 5.40 -19.32 -17.29
N LYS A 174 6.34 -18.48 -16.81
CA LYS A 174 6.56 -18.26 -15.37
C LYS A 174 5.32 -17.66 -14.71
N ILE A 175 4.62 -16.73 -15.36
CA ILE A 175 3.39 -16.13 -14.83
C ILE A 175 2.35 -17.22 -14.54
N GLY A 176 2.20 -18.18 -15.46
CA GLY A 176 1.30 -19.32 -15.29
C GLY A 176 1.59 -20.13 -14.02
N SER A 177 2.87 -20.39 -13.72
CA SER A 177 3.26 -21.14 -12.50
C SER A 177 3.03 -20.37 -11.20
N PHE A 178 2.92 -19.04 -11.26
CA PHE A 178 2.61 -18.22 -10.09
C PHE A 178 1.11 -18.12 -9.83
N VAL A 179 0.27 -18.06 -10.87
CA VAL A 179 -1.17 -17.84 -10.70
C VAL A 179 -2.00 -19.12 -10.61
N ASN A 180 -1.44 -20.27 -11.00
CA ASN A 180 -2.13 -21.56 -10.96
C ASN A 180 -1.25 -22.69 -10.37
N PRO A 181 -1.67 -23.34 -9.27
CA PRO A 181 -2.86 -23.04 -8.47
C PRO A 181 -2.69 -21.73 -7.66
N SER A 182 -3.78 -20.98 -7.47
CA SER A 182 -3.84 -19.94 -6.44
C SER A 182 -4.17 -20.58 -5.08
N ASN A 183 -3.63 -19.99 -4.02
CA ASN A 183 -3.80 -20.44 -2.64
C ASN A 183 -5.05 -19.86 -1.95
N GLY A 184 -5.86 -19.07 -2.68
CA GLY A 184 -7.22 -18.71 -2.30
C GLY A 184 -7.45 -17.23 -2.00
N THR A 185 -8.72 -16.88 -1.80
CA THR A 185 -9.18 -15.51 -1.50
C THR A 185 -9.93 -15.44 -0.18
N PHE A 186 -11.25 -15.65 -0.16
CA PHE A 186 -12.08 -15.44 1.01
C PHE A 186 -11.89 -16.55 2.05
N ASN A 187 -11.51 -16.14 3.25
CA ASN A 187 -11.48 -16.99 4.44
C ASN A 187 -11.81 -16.13 5.67
N TYR A 188 -13.02 -16.30 6.21
CA TYR A 188 -13.47 -15.52 7.36
C TYR A 188 -12.74 -15.97 8.64
N ARG A 189 -11.65 -15.27 8.97
CA ARG A 189 -10.80 -15.58 10.12
C ARG A 189 -10.23 -14.34 10.78
N ILE A 190 -9.90 -14.51 12.05
CA ILE A 190 -9.07 -13.58 12.82
C ILE A 190 -7.58 -13.91 12.59
N ILE A 191 -6.74 -12.88 12.52
CA ILE A 191 -5.29 -13.04 12.49
C ILE A 191 -4.83 -13.52 13.86
N SER A 192 -4.07 -14.63 13.87
CA SER A 192 -3.60 -15.25 15.11
C SER A 192 -2.86 -14.25 15.99
N GLY A 193 -3.28 -14.15 17.26
CA GLY A 193 -2.67 -13.29 18.27
C GLY A 193 -3.06 -11.81 18.21
N THR A 194 -4.00 -11.40 17.35
CA THR A 194 -4.31 -9.97 17.17
C THR A 194 -5.75 -9.56 17.45
N GLY A 195 -6.69 -10.51 17.49
CA GLY A 195 -8.13 -10.22 17.64
C GLY A 195 -8.78 -9.55 16.42
N ARG A 196 -8.03 -9.32 15.34
CA ARG A 196 -8.46 -8.52 14.19
C ARG A 196 -8.71 -9.38 12.95
N LEU A 197 -9.69 -9.00 12.13
CA LEU A 197 -10.00 -9.73 10.89
C LEU A 197 -8.85 -9.65 9.88
N SER A 198 -8.62 -10.77 9.18
CA SER A 198 -7.71 -10.82 8.04
C SER A 198 -8.29 -10.08 6.83
N PRO A 199 -7.47 -9.51 5.93
CA PRO A 199 -7.94 -9.03 4.62
C PRO A 199 -8.70 -10.08 3.81
N HIS A 200 -8.29 -11.35 3.92
CA HIS A 200 -9.03 -12.49 3.35
C HIS A 200 -10.45 -12.61 3.92
N ALA A 201 -10.68 -12.19 5.16
CA ALA A 201 -12.00 -12.22 5.76
C ALA A 201 -12.96 -11.19 5.15
N TYR A 202 -12.45 -10.12 4.54
CA TYR A 202 -13.25 -9.15 3.78
C TYR A 202 -13.41 -9.52 2.31
N GLY A 203 -12.68 -10.54 1.82
CA GLY A 203 -12.59 -10.86 0.40
C GLY A 203 -11.82 -9.80 -0.39
N LEU A 204 -10.75 -9.26 0.20
CA LEU A 204 -9.89 -8.22 -0.40
C LEU A 204 -8.48 -8.69 -0.72
N ALA A 205 -8.14 -9.93 -0.38
CA ALA A 205 -6.82 -10.47 -0.64
C ALA A 205 -6.88 -11.77 -1.42
N ILE A 206 -5.82 -12.01 -2.19
CA ILE A 206 -5.55 -13.25 -2.89
C ILE A 206 -4.13 -13.69 -2.57
N ASP A 207 -3.98 -14.96 -2.20
CA ASP A 207 -2.68 -15.61 -2.14
C ASP A 207 -2.50 -16.41 -3.43
N ILE A 208 -1.39 -16.19 -4.12
CA ILE A 208 -1.05 -16.96 -5.32
C ILE A 208 -0.24 -18.22 -4.97
N ALA A 209 0.42 -18.87 -5.93
CA ALA A 209 1.15 -20.13 -5.69
C ALA A 209 2.19 -19.98 -4.58
N SER A 210 2.05 -20.80 -3.54
CA SER A 210 2.82 -20.70 -2.30
C SER A 210 4.20 -21.39 -2.38
N ASP A 211 5.13 -20.86 -1.61
CA ASP A 211 6.47 -21.37 -1.37
C ASP A 211 6.83 -21.15 0.11
N LYS A 212 7.61 -22.07 0.69
CA LYS A 212 8.08 -21.96 2.08
C LYS A 212 8.87 -20.68 2.36
N ARG A 213 9.39 -20.01 1.33
CA ARG A 213 10.18 -18.78 1.42
C ARG A 213 9.33 -17.50 1.41
N ASP A 214 8.01 -17.61 1.28
CA ASP A 214 7.16 -16.44 1.04
C ASP A 214 6.91 -15.57 2.28
N TYR A 215 7.14 -16.05 3.51
CA TYR A 215 6.70 -15.33 4.70
C TYR A 215 7.77 -15.20 5.77
N TRP A 216 7.91 -13.98 6.29
CA TRP A 216 8.98 -13.54 7.17
C TRP A 216 9.10 -14.30 8.50
N LYS A 217 8.01 -14.88 9.03
CA LYS A 217 8.09 -15.60 10.32
C LYS A 217 8.81 -16.94 10.23
N TRP A 218 8.93 -17.53 9.04
CA TRP A 218 9.53 -18.85 8.86
C TRP A 218 10.60 -18.91 7.77
N ALA A 219 10.85 -17.80 7.07
CA ALA A 219 11.91 -17.68 6.08
C ALA A 219 12.90 -16.57 6.47
N SER A 220 14.19 -16.79 6.20
CA SER A 220 15.19 -15.73 6.37
C SER A 220 15.01 -14.62 5.32
N ARG A 221 15.58 -13.44 5.57
CA ARG A 221 15.53 -12.34 4.58
C ARG A 221 16.23 -12.72 3.27
N GLU A 222 17.30 -13.51 3.32
CA GLU A 222 17.98 -14.02 2.12
C GLU A 222 17.07 -14.95 1.31
N GLN A 223 16.32 -15.81 2.00
CA GLN A 223 15.34 -16.70 1.36
C GLN A 223 14.17 -15.91 0.76
N GLY A 224 13.67 -14.91 1.49
CA GLY A 224 12.63 -14.00 1.01
C GLY A 224 13.08 -13.21 -0.22
N LYS A 225 14.28 -12.60 -0.19
CA LYS A 225 14.87 -11.93 -1.35
C LYS A 225 15.01 -12.87 -2.55
N ALA A 226 15.54 -14.07 -2.33
CA ALA A 226 15.68 -15.06 -3.38
C ALA A 226 14.33 -15.51 -3.97
N ARG A 227 13.25 -15.44 -3.20
CA ARG A 227 11.88 -15.73 -3.64
C ARG A 227 11.26 -14.54 -4.37
N LEU A 228 11.43 -13.33 -3.85
CA LEU A 228 10.99 -12.07 -4.46
C LEU A 228 11.53 -11.94 -5.89
N LEU A 229 12.83 -12.18 -6.09
CA LEU A 229 13.49 -12.09 -7.41
C LEU A 229 12.97 -13.12 -8.43
N GLN A 230 12.13 -14.08 -8.03
CA GLN A 230 11.48 -15.02 -8.96
C GLN A 230 10.19 -14.48 -9.56
N TYR A 231 9.58 -13.46 -8.95
CA TYR A 231 8.31 -12.90 -9.41
C TYR A 231 8.51 -12.12 -10.72
N PRO A 232 7.74 -12.42 -11.77
CA PRO A 232 7.75 -11.61 -12.99
C PRO A 232 7.28 -10.19 -12.70
N ASP A 233 8.01 -9.19 -13.19
CA ASP A 233 7.67 -7.77 -13.01
C ASP A 233 6.27 -7.46 -13.55
N GLU A 234 5.90 -8.08 -14.68
CA GLU A 234 4.60 -7.89 -15.31
C GLU A 234 3.46 -8.45 -14.44
N LEU A 235 3.73 -9.47 -13.62
CA LEU A 235 2.73 -10.00 -12.69
C LEU A 235 2.41 -8.97 -11.62
N VAL A 236 3.44 -8.47 -10.93
CA VAL A 236 3.30 -7.50 -9.85
C VAL A 236 2.68 -6.21 -10.38
N LYS A 237 3.20 -5.69 -11.50
CA LYS A 237 2.67 -4.47 -12.14
C LYS A 237 1.20 -4.61 -12.53
N THR A 238 0.79 -5.78 -13.02
CA THR A 238 -0.63 -6.01 -13.38
C THR A 238 -1.53 -5.87 -12.15
N PHE A 239 -1.11 -6.36 -10.98
CA PHE A 239 -1.84 -6.18 -9.72
C PHE A 239 -1.87 -4.70 -9.30
N GLU A 240 -0.74 -4.01 -9.34
CA GLU A 240 -0.62 -2.59 -8.94
C GLU A 240 -1.43 -1.65 -9.85
N GLU A 241 -1.46 -1.90 -11.15
CA GLU A 241 -2.33 -1.20 -12.11
C GLU A 241 -3.82 -1.37 -11.78
N ASN A 242 -4.18 -2.44 -11.08
CA ASN A 242 -5.54 -2.75 -10.62
C ASN A 242 -5.71 -2.55 -9.11
N ASN A 243 -4.92 -1.65 -8.52
CA ASN A 243 -5.07 -1.18 -7.13
C ASN A 243 -4.80 -2.22 -6.04
N PHE A 244 -3.99 -3.23 -6.34
CA PHE A 244 -3.48 -4.16 -5.33
C PHE A 244 -2.08 -3.76 -4.88
N VAL A 245 -1.86 -3.77 -3.56
CA VAL A 245 -0.51 -3.78 -2.98
C VAL A 245 0.01 -5.21 -2.91
N TRP A 246 1.32 -5.37 -3.00
CA TRP A 246 1.99 -6.66 -2.95
C TRP A 246 2.78 -6.83 -1.65
N GLY A 247 2.58 -7.94 -0.95
CA GLY A 247 3.31 -8.24 0.28
C GLY A 247 4.81 -8.53 0.10
N GLY A 248 5.29 -8.66 -1.14
CA GLY A 248 6.72 -8.65 -1.44
C GLY A 248 7.39 -7.28 -1.26
N LYS A 249 6.60 -6.18 -1.24
CA LYS A 249 7.04 -4.81 -0.97
C LYS A 249 6.87 -4.41 0.50
N TRP A 250 6.89 -5.39 1.41
CA TRP A 250 6.87 -5.18 2.86
C TRP A 250 8.20 -5.61 3.50
N GLY A 251 8.64 -4.89 4.52
CA GLY A 251 9.78 -5.28 5.36
C GLY A 251 9.53 -6.61 6.06
N HIS A 252 8.31 -6.79 6.54
CA HIS A 252 7.73 -8.04 7.01
C HIS A 252 7.08 -8.80 5.84
N PHE A 253 7.91 -9.27 4.93
CA PHE A 253 7.47 -9.81 3.64
C PHE A 253 6.44 -10.96 3.72
N ASP A 254 5.47 -10.89 2.81
CA ASP A 254 4.43 -11.90 2.56
C ASP A 254 4.25 -12.03 1.03
N ILE A 255 5.20 -12.69 0.38
CA ILE A 255 5.47 -12.56 -1.06
C ILE A 255 4.36 -13.16 -1.93
N LEU A 256 3.63 -14.17 -1.45
CA LEU A 256 2.47 -14.70 -2.18
C LEU A 256 1.23 -13.80 -2.14
N HIS A 257 1.22 -12.81 -1.26
CA HIS A 257 0.02 -12.08 -0.87
C HIS A 257 -0.17 -10.80 -1.70
N PHE A 258 -1.38 -10.61 -2.23
CA PHE A 258 -1.82 -9.37 -2.83
C PHE A 258 -3.11 -8.90 -2.15
N GLU A 259 -3.19 -7.61 -1.81
CA GLU A 259 -4.33 -7.01 -1.12
C GLU A 259 -4.85 -5.80 -1.88
N TYR A 260 -6.16 -5.78 -2.16
CA TYR A 260 -6.83 -4.64 -2.80
C TYR A 260 -6.85 -3.45 -1.84
N ARG A 261 -6.02 -2.44 -2.13
CA ARG A 261 -5.80 -1.23 -1.32
C ARG A 261 -5.72 0.01 -2.23
N PRO A 262 -6.87 0.40 -2.83
CA PRO A 262 -6.90 1.49 -3.79
C PRO A 262 -6.39 2.81 -3.22
N GLU A 263 -6.68 3.12 -1.96
CA GLU A 263 -6.22 4.34 -1.30
C GLU A 263 -4.69 4.43 -1.24
N ILE A 264 -4.02 3.31 -0.98
CA ILE A 264 -2.56 3.22 -0.90
C ILE A 264 -1.93 3.37 -2.29
N ILE A 265 -2.49 2.67 -3.28
CA ILE A 265 -2.01 2.74 -4.66
C ILE A 265 -2.27 4.11 -5.29
N LEU A 266 -3.40 4.74 -5.01
CA LEU A 266 -3.74 6.08 -5.51
C LEU A 266 -2.81 7.14 -4.91
N LYS A 267 -2.51 7.07 -3.60
CA LYS A 267 -1.51 7.93 -2.97
C LYS A 267 -0.16 7.79 -3.65
N ALA A 268 0.33 6.55 -3.81
CA ALA A 268 1.60 6.31 -4.48
C ALA A 268 1.63 6.85 -5.92
N ARG A 269 0.56 6.62 -6.69
CA ARG A 269 0.47 7.00 -8.11
C ARG A 269 0.50 8.51 -8.32
N TYR A 270 -0.16 9.28 -7.46
CA TYR A 270 -0.31 10.72 -7.67
C TYR A 270 0.58 11.58 -6.77
N PHE A 271 0.96 11.06 -5.61
CA PHE A 271 1.63 11.80 -4.54
C PHE A 271 2.87 11.11 -3.99
N GLY A 272 3.35 10.02 -4.60
CA GLY A 272 4.62 9.40 -4.20
C GLY A 272 5.84 10.28 -4.45
N ASP A 273 6.99 9.84 -3.92
CA ASP A 273 8.26 10.56 -3.85
C ASP A 273 8.86 10.87 -5.24
N ASN A 274 8.31 11.87 -5.95
CA ASN A 274 8.94 12.51 -7.11
C ASN A 274 8.13 13.66 -7.71
N LYS A 275 7.82 14.70 -6.93
CA LYS A 275 7.36 15.96 -7.52
C LYS A 275 7.96 17.09 -6.71
N GLY A 276 8.77 17.94 -7.37
CA GLY A 276 9.35 19.14 -6.78
C GLY A 276 8.28 20.12 -6.30
N GLU A 277 8.61 21.41 -6.20
CA GLU A 277 7.59 22.42 -5.88
C GLU A 277 6.42 22.32 -6.86
N LYS A 278 5.28 21.82 -6.36
CA LYS A 278 4.04 21.71 -7.13
C LYS A 278 3.36 23.08 -7.13
N ALA A 279 2.74 23.44 -8.25
CA ALA A 279 1.97 24.67 -8.34
C ALA A 279 0.71 24.62 -7.44
N ASN A 280 0.19 23.43 -7.17
CA ASN A 280 -0.91 23.17 -6.24
C ASN A 280 -0.79 21.78 -5.58
N TRP A 281 -1.49 21.58 -4.45
CA TRP A 281 -1.36 20.37 -3.64
C TRP A 281 -1.85 19.09 -4.34
N TYR A 282 -2.68 19.21 -5.40
CA TYR A 282 -3.27 18.11 -6.15
C TYR A 282 -2.62 17.85 -7.53
N GLU A 283 -1.43 18.39 -7.79
CA GLU A 283 -0.80 18.31 -9.11
C GLU A 283 -0.55 16.88 -9.62
N GLY A 284 -1.02 16.62 -10.84
CA GLY A 284 -0.88 15.35 -11.56
C GLY A 284 -2.03 14.36 -11.33
N VAL A 285 -3.02 14.69 -10.50
CA VAL A 285 -4.29 13.96 -10.44
C VAL A 285 -5.14 14.33 -11.67
N PRO A 286 -5.81 13.35 -12.34
CA PRO A 286 -6.80 13.65 -13.37
C PRO A 286 -7.86 14.61 -12.82
N CYS A 287 -8.15 15.69 -13.52
CA CYS A 287 -9.05 16.73 -13.03
C CYS A 287 -10.41 16.66 -13.73
N ASP A 288 -11.09 15.52 -13.58
CA ASP A 288 -12.49 15.40 -13.98
C ASP A 288 -13.43 16.12 -13.00
N GLU A 289 -14.70 16.24 -13.37
CA GLU A 289 -15.69 16.99 -12.60
C GLU A 289 -15.92 16.41 -11.19
N THR A 290 -15.78 15.09 -11.03
CA THR A 290 -15.93 14.43 -9.72
C THR A 290 -14.74 14.77 -8.82
N ILE A 291 -13.52 14.69 -9.36
CA ILE A 291 -12.30 15.00 -8.60
C ILE A 291 -12.23 16.48 -8.20
N LYS A 292 -12.72 17.40 -9.06
CA LYS A 292 -12.84 18.82 -8.71
C LYS A 292 -13.73 19.04 -7.49
N ILE A 293 -14.87 18.34 -7.41
CA ILE A 293 -15.77 18.41 -6.25
C ILE A 293 -15.06 17.95 -4.98
N TYR A 294 -14.23 16.90 -5.05
CA TYR A 294 -13.45 16.42 -3.90
C TYR A 294 -12.41 17.45 -3.46
N ILE A 295 -11.68 18.05 -4.40
CA ILE A 295 -10.69 19.09 -4.11
C ILE A 295 -11.36 20.30 -3.43
N GLU A 296 -12.49 20.77 -3.96
CA GLU A 296 -13.25 21.89 -3.38
C GLU A 296 -13.76 21.59 -1.97
N LYS A 297 -14.26 20.36 -1.74
CA LYS A 297 -14.67 19.89 -0.40
C LYS A 297 -13.50 19.92 0.59
N ILE A 298 -12.35 19.38 0.18
CA ILE A 298 -11.13 19.34 1.00
C ILE A 298 -10.67 20.76 1.34
N ASP A 299 -10.55 21.64 0.34
CA ASP A 299 -10.10 23.02 0.56
C ASP A 299 -11.08 23.78 1.46
N LYS A 300 -12.38 23.66 1.24
CA LYS A 300 -13.40 24.32 2.07
C LYS A 300 -13.38 23.84 3.52
N ALA A 301 -13.23 22.53 3.75
CA ALA A 301 -13.24 21.96 5.08
C ALA A 301 -11.97 22.30 5.88
N LEU A 302 -10.84 22.53 5.20
CA LEU A 302 -9.53 22.72 5.83
C LEU A 302 -9.04 24.18 5.85
N SER A 303 -9.75 25.08 5.19
CA SER A 303 -9.52 26.53 5.25
C SER A 303 -9.65 27.10 6.67
#